data_AF-A0A662UM44-F1
#
_entry.id   AF-A0A662UM44-F1
#
_cell.length_a   1.000
_cell.length_b   1.000
_cell.length_c   1.000
_cell.angle_alpha   90.00
_cell.angle_beta   90.00
_cell.angle_gamma   90.00
#
_symmetry.space_group_name_H-M   'P 1'
#
loop_
_entity.id
_entity.type
_entity.pdbx_description
1 polymer ?
#
loop_
_entity_poly.entity_id
_entity_poly.type
_entity_poly.pdbx_seq_one_letter_code
_entity_poly.pdbx_strand_id
1 'polypeptide(L)'
;MVKTPKSVKISGGYDLVMELFSPYRLRIYDYNTQIRDSGYYLKPLHLVYKRFGDRKVKYVYFGRYWYRIYKVPADEEGRRSRLKWIYVGREKPDPALPDPPLNPLEGLAIIVEGKDIFVDENTFEALVKISMAILGENLFE
;
A
#
# COMPACT_ATOMS: atom_id res chain seq x y z
N MET A 1 19.11 -17.81 -21.56
CA MET A 1 18.74 -16.38 -21.64
C MET A 1 17.56 -16.14 -20.72
N VAL A 2 17.71 -15.39 -19.64
CA VAL A 2 16.59 -14.97 -18.80
C VAL A 2 15.82 -13.93 -19.59
N LYS A 3 14.59 -14.25 -20.02
CA LYS A 3 13.71 -13.25 -20.64
C LYS A 3 13.48 -12.15 -19.61
N THR A 4 13.90 -10.92 -19.93
CA THR A 4 13.50 -9.75 -19.15
C THR A 4 11.97 -9.72 -19.12
N PRO A 5 11.30 -9.65 -17.96
CA PRO A 5 9.86 -9.57 -17.90
C PRO A 5 9.41 -8.38 -18.75
N LYS A 6 8.49 -8.62 -19.68
CA LYS A 6 7.91 -7.54 -20.48
C LYS A 6 7.17 -6.61 -19.51
N SER A 7 7.56 -5.33 -19.52
CA SER A 7 6.93 -4.32 -18.68
C SER A 7 5.93 -3.53 -19.51
N VAL A 8 4.77 -3.27 -18.93
CA VAL A 8 3.70 -2.44 -19.47
C VAL A 8 3.80 -1.07 -18.83
N LYS A 9 3.85 -0.02 -19.64
CA LYS A 9 3.76 1.36 -19.18
C LYS A 9 2.31 1.82 -19.28
N ILE A 10 1.77 2.36 -18.19
CA ILE A 10 0.47 3.05 -18.18
C ILE A 10 0.71 4.53 -17.89
N SER A 11 0.42 5.37 -18.88
CA SER A 11 0.54 6.83 -18.77
C SER A 11 -0.49 7.38 -17.79
N GLY A 12 -0.09 8.20 -16.82
CA GLY A 12 -0.99 8.70 -15.77
C GLY A 12 -1.55 7.62 -14.84
N GLY A 13 -1.08 6.37 -14.95
CA GLY A 13 -1.69 5.23 -14.27
C GLY A 13 -1.57 5.26 -12.74
N TYR A 14 -0.73 6.11 -12.16
CA TYR A 14 -0.63 6.20 -10.71
C TYR A 14 -1.93 6.72 -10.10
N ASP A 15 -2.50 7.77 -10.68
CA ASP A 15 -3.73 8.37 -10.18
C ASP A 15 -4.90 7.40 -10.34
N LEU A 16 -4.96 6.70 -11.47
CA LEU A 16 -5.94 5.65 -11.77
C LEU A 16 -5.89 4.48 -10.77
N VAL A 17 -4.69 3.94 -10.48
CA VAL A 17 -4.56 2.87 -9.48
C VAL A 17 -4.94 3.37 -8.09
N MET A 18 -4.60 4.61 -7.73
CA MET A 18 -4.95 5.18 -6.42
C MET A 18 -6.45 5.45 -6.27
N GLU A 19 -7.13 5.79 -7.37
CA GLU A 19 -8.60 5.88 -7.43
C GLU A 19 -9.23 4.51 -7.20
N LEU A 20 -8.79 3.49 -7.95
CA LEU A 20 -9.25 2.10 -7.79
C LEU A 20 -9.02 1.56 -6.36
N PHE A 21 -7.94 1.99 -5.71
CA PHE A 21 -7.58 1.62 -4.35
C PHE A 21 -8.36 2.39 -3.26
N SER A 22 -8.90 3.57 -3.59
CA SER A 22 -9.50 4.51 -2.62
C SER A 22 -10.62 3.88 -1.77
N PRO A 23 -11.58 3.12 -2.33
CA PRO A 23 -12.64 2.48 -1.53
C PRO A 23 -12.09 1.53 -0.47
N TYR A 24 -11.04 0.77 -0.78
CA TYR A 24 -10.40 -0.12 0.20
C TYR A 24 -9.61 0.66 1.25
N ARG A 25 -8.93 1.75 0.85
CA ARG A 25 -8.22 2.62 1.78
C ARG A 25 -9.15 3.18 2.87
N LEU A 26 -10.36 3.59 2.51
CA LEU A 26 -11.37 4.07 3.47
C LEU A 26 -11.77 2.99 4.47
N ARG A 27 -12.06 1.76 3.99
CA ARG A 27 -12.37 0.62 4.88
C ARG A 27 -11.24 0.31 5.87
N ILE A 28 -9.99 0.51 5.48
CA ILE A 28 -8.84 0.35 6.39
C ILE A 28 -8.78 1.46 7.44
N TYR A 29 -9.21 2.69 7.12
CA TYR A 29 -9.32 3.75 8.12
C TYR A 29 -10.41 3.46 9.15
N ASP A 30 -11.55 2.94 8.70
CA ASP A 30 -12.62 2.50 9.59
C ASP A 30 -12.16 1.35 10.47
N TYR A 31 -11.52 0.34 9.88
CA TYR A 31 -10.94 -0.79 10.59
C TYR A 31 -9.93 -0.36 11.66
N ASN A 32 -8.97 0.51 11.31
CA ASN A 32 -7.98 1.04 12.26
C ASN A 32 -8.62 1.87 13.37
N THR A 33 -9.77 2.49 13.12
CA THR A 33 -10.53 3.18 14.16
C THR A 33 -11.15 2.19 15.14
N GLN A 34 -11.68 1.07 14.66
CA GLN A 34 -12.25 0.01 15.50
C GLN A 34 -11.20 -0.67 16.40
N ILE A 35 -9.98 -0.86 15.89
CA ILE A 35 -8.92 -1.56 16.63
C ILE A 35 -7.97 -0.62 17.38
N ARG A 36 -8.25 0.69 17.42
CA ARG A 36 -7.34 1.73 17.94
C ARG A 36 -6.74 1.41 19.31
N ASP A 37 -7.57 0.90 20.22
CA ASP A 37 -7.19 0.64 21.61
C ASP A 37 -6.30 -0.61 21.78
N SER A 38 -6.22 -1.46 20.75
CA SER A 38 -5.27 -2.58 20.74
C SER A 38 -3.80 -2.13 20.61
N GLY A 39 -3.57 -0.89 20.16
CA GLY A 39 -2.25 -0.38 19.82
C GLY A 39 -1.68 -0.91 18.49
N TYR A 40 -2.42 -1.78 17.78
CA TYR A 40 -2.08 -2.24 16.43
C TYR A 40 -2.75 -1.40 15.35
N TYR A 41 -2.05 -1.27 14.23
CA TYR A 41 -2.50 -0.53 13.06
C TYR A 41 -2.09 -1.28 11.79
N LEU A 42 -3.00 -1.36 10.84
CA LEU A 42 -2.78 -1.97 9.55
C LEU A 42 -2.50 -0.89 8.49
N LYS A 43 -1.32 -0.94 7.88
CA LYS A 43 -1.02 -0.16 6.67
C LYS A 43 -1.27 -1.03 5.44
N PRO A 44 -1.99 -0.52 4.43
CA PRO A 44 -2.31 -1.28 3.23
C PRO A 44 -1.25 -1.16 2.12
N LEU A 45 -0.25 -0.30 2.31
CA LEU A 45 0.81 -0.01 1.35
C LEU A 45 2.18 -0.03 2.04
N HIS A 46 3.18 -0.52 1.32
CA HIS A 46 4.59 -0.27 1.60
C HIS A 46 5.19 0.52 0.45
N LEU A 47 5.81 1.67 0.77
CA LEU A 47 6.37 2.59 -0.20
C LEU A 47 7.89 2.61 -0.08
N VAL A 48 8.60 2.33 -1.17
CA VAL A 48 10.07 2.42 -1.24
C VAL A 48 10.45 3.48 -2.26
N TYR A 49 11.22 4.46 -1.83
CA TYR A 49 11.73 5.51 -2.71
C TYR A 49 13.19 5.21 -3.05
N LYS A 50 13.52 5.19 -4.35
CA LYS A 50 14.90 5.07 -4.84
C LYS A 50 15.24 6.23 -5.75
N ARG A 51 16.50 6.67 -5.71
CA ARG A 51 17.03 7.71 -6.59
C ARG A 51 18.09 7.09 -7.50
N PHE A 52 17.99 7.36 -8.80
CA PHE A 52 18.93 6.92 -9.82
C PHE A 52 19.37 8.15 -10.62
N GLY A 53 20.49 8.76 -10.22
CA GLY A 53 20.88 10.08 -10.72
C GLY A 53 19.80 11.13 -10.41
N ASP A 54 19.24 11.72 -11.46
CA ASP A 54 18.16 12.71 -11.36
C ASP A 54 16.75 12.11 -11.36
N ARG A 55 16.63 10.79 -11.58
CA ARG A 55 15.34 10.09 -11.57
C ARG A 55 14.97 9.67 -10.14
N LYS A 56 13.73 9.96 -9.74
CA LYS A 56 13.13 9.47 -8.50
C LYS A 56 12.08 8.40 -8.83
N VAL A 57 12.31 7.20 -8.35
CA VAL A 57 11.44 6.03 -8.57
C VAL A 57 10.75 5.70 -7.25
N LYS A 58 9.44 5.48 -7.28
CA LYS A 58 8.65 5.06 -6.13
C LYS A 58 8.07 3.67 -6.40
N TYR A 59 8.47 2.68 -5.61
CA TYR A 59 7.86 1.35 -5.63
C TYR A 59 6.71 1.33 -4.64
N VAL A 60 5.55 0.89 -5.09
CA VAL A 60 4.33 0.77 -4.28
C VAL A 60 3.95 -0.69 -4.22
N TYR A 61 3.98 -1.26 -3.02
CA TYR A 61 3.59 -2.64 -2.75
C TYR A 61 2.26 -2.65 -2.01
N PHE A 62 1.26 -3.29 -2.59
CA PHE A 62 -0.06 -3.43 -2.00
C PHE A 62 -0.11 -4.69 -1.15
N GLY A 63 -0.54 -4.55 0.10
CA GLY A 63 -0.53 -5.68 1.02
C GLY A 63 -1.10 -5.35 2.38
N ARG A 64 -0.70 -6.16 3.36
CA ARG A 64 -1.04 -5.98 4.77
C ARG A 64 0.25 -5.86 5.55
N TYR A 65 0.46 -4.69 6.15
CA TYR A 65 1.66 -4.39 6.93
C TYR A 65 1.23 -3.93 8.32
N TRP A 66 1.38 -4.81 9.30
CA TRP A 66 1.01 -4.55 10.67
C TRP A 66 2.08 -3.76 11.39
N TYR A 67 1.63 -2.75 12.11
CA TYR A 67 2.45 -1.91 12.96
C TYR A 67 1.88 -1.86 14.36
N ARG A 68 2.75 -1.74 15.35
CA ARG A 68 2.40 -1.36 16.70
C ARG A 68 2.83 0.09 16.94
N ILE A 69 1.93 0.89 17.47
CA ILE A 69 2.21 2.29 17.80
C ILE A 69 2.47 2.40 19.29
N TYR A 70 3.60 3.02 19.63
CA TYR A 70 3.96 3.35 21.01
C TYR A 70 4.08 4.86 21.15
N LYS A 71 3.58 5.39 22.27
CA LYS A 71 3.86 6.77 22.67
C LYS A 71 5.18 6.79 23.43
N VAL A 72 6.16 7.49 22.88
CA VAL A 72 7.40 7.83 23.58
C VAL A 72 7.12 9.13 24.34
N PRO A 73 7.18 9.14 25.68
CA PRO A 73 6.93 10.34 26.47
C PRO A 73 8.00 11.41 26.21
N ALA A 74 7.69 12.64 26.59
CA ALA A 74 8.71 13.67 26.68
C ALA A 74 9.71 13.31 27.81
N ASP A 75 10.96 13.74 27.68
CA ASP A 75 11.96 13.57 28.72
C ASP A 75 12.29 14.88 29.42
N GLU A 76 13.03 14.76 30.52
CA GLU A 76 13.51 15.88 31.34
C GLU A 76 14.47 16.80 30.58
N GLU A 77 15.03 16.33 29.46
CA GLU A 77 15.92 17.06 28.55
C GLU A 77 15.15 17.89 27.50
N GLY A 78 13.81 17.91 27.57
CA GLY A 78 12.94 18.75 26.75
C GLY A 78 12.55 18.16 25.39
N ARG A 79 12.84 16.89 25.10
CA ARG A 79 12.37 16.25 23.86
C ARG A 79 10.85 16.07 23.94
N ARG A 80 10.13 16.49 22.90
CA ARG A 80 8.66 16.37 22.83
C ARG A 80 8.23 14.90 22.70
N SER A 81 7.06 14.56 23.23
CA SER A 81 6.46 13.24 23.05
C SER A 81 6.27 12.91 21.56
N ARG A 82 6.60 11.68 21.16
CA ARG A 82 6.51 11.24 19.76
C ARG A 82 5.87 9.85 19.65
N LEU A 83 5.25 9.58 18.51
CA LEU A 83 4.75 8.24 18.20
C LEU A 83 5.85 7.43 17.51
N LYS A 84 6.13 6.23 18.01
CA LYS A 84 7.01 5.25 17.39
C LYS A 84 6.17 4.15 16.76
N TRP A 85 6.33 3.97 15.46
CA TRP A 85 5.72 2.87 14.71
C TRP A 85 6.72 1.73 14.62
N ILE A 86 6.34 0.55 15.08
CA ILE A 86 7.17 -0.66 15.03
C ILE A 86 6.50 -1.65 14.09
N TYR A 87 7.18 -2.04 13.02
CA TYR A 87 6.66 -3.05 12.09
C TYR A 87 6.63 -4.42 12.79
N VAL A 88 5.48 -5.11 12.69
CA VAL A 88 5.23 -6.39 13.36
C VAL A 88 5.23 -7.56 12.38
N GLY A 89 4.82 -7.31 11.13
CA GLY A 89 4.80 -8.35 10.10
C GLY A 89 3.64 -8.18 9.13
N ARG A 90 3.42 -9.22 8.32
CA ARG A 90 2.29 -9.27 7.36
C ARG A 90 1.08 -10.02 7.89
N GLU A 91 1.30 -10.92 8.85
CA GLU A 91 0.26 -11.72 9.49
C GLU A 91 -0.44 -10.95 10.60
N LYS A 92 -1.72 -11.29 10.85
CA LYS A 92 -2.51 -10.70 11.93
C LYS A 92 -1.81 -10.98 13.28
N PRO A 93 -1.38 -9.94 14.01
CA PRO A 93 -0.49 -10.12 15.16
C PRO A 93 -1.20 -10.63 16.40
N ASP A 94 -2.52 -10.47 16.47
CA ASP A 94 -3.35 -10.91 17.58
C ASP A 94 -4.64 -11.54 17.00
N PRO A 95 -4.88 -12.84 17.27
CA PRO A 95 -6.08 -13.54 16.82
C PRO A 95 -7.40 -12.91 17.28
N ALA A 96 -7.41 -12.18 18.40
CA ALA A 96 -8.61 -11.54 18.96
C ALA A 96 -9.03 -10.29 18.18
N LEU A 97 -8.16 -9.72 17.35
CA LEU A 97 -8.53 -8.62 16.47
C LEU A 97 -9.54 -9.09 15.42
N PRO A 98 -10.55 -8.26 15.07
CA PRO A 98 -11.44 -8.54 13.96
C PRO A 98 -10.62 -8.71 12.67
N ASP A 99 -11.13 -9.49 11.72
CA ASP A 99 -10.41 -9.66 10.46
C ASP A 99 -10.40 -8.35 9.65
N PRO A 100 -9.26 -7.99 9.04
CA PRO A 100 -9.20 -6.80 8.21
C PRO A 100 -10.03 -6.97 6.93
N PRO A 101 -10.49 -5.87 6.32
CA PRO A 101 -11.15 -5.94 5.03
C PRO A 101 -10.23 -6.59 3.98
N LEU A 102 -10.82 -7.32 3.04
CA LEU A 102 -10.08 -7.91 1.92
C LEU A 102 -9.52 -6.81 1.01
N ASN A 103 -8.22 -6.89 0.72
CA ASN A 103 -7.52 -5.98 -0.17
C ASN A 103 -7.55 -6.51 -1.62
N PRO A 104 -8.30 -5.87 -2.53
CA PRO A 104 -8.38 -6.35 -3.91
C PRO A 104 -7.04 -6.26 -4.65
N LEU A 105 -6.12 -5.42 -4.20
CA LEU A 105 -4.79 -5.25 -4.81
C LEU A 105 -3.69 -6.03 -4.07
N GLU A 106 -4.02 -6.89 -3.10
CA GLU A 106 -2.99 -7.59 -2.30
C GLU A 106 -2.00 -8.38 -3.17
N GLY A 107 -0.72 -8.18 -2.91
CA GLY A 107 0.36 -8.87 -3.63
C GLY A 107 0.81 -8.15 -4.90
N LEU A 108 0.07 -7.14 -5.37
CA LEU A 108 0.48 -6.34 -6.52
C LEU A 108 1.62 -5.38 -6.15
N ALA A 109 2.49 -5.14 -7.12
CA ALA A 109 3.56 -4.15 -7.02
C ALA A 109 3.60 -3.30 -8.28
N ILE A 110 3.68 -1.98 -8.10
CA ILE A 110 3.81 -1.03 -9.21
C ILE A 110 5.06 -0.16 -9.03
N ILE A 111 5.71 0.17 -10.12
CA ILE A 111 6.81 1.14 -10.16
C ILE A 111 6.24 2.45 -10.66
N VAL A 112 6.45 3.54 -9.94
CA VAL A 112 5.93 4.86 -10.27
C VAL A 112 7.08 5.78 -10.63
N GLU A 113 6.97 6.42 -11.80
CA GLU A 113 7.86 7.50 -12.24
C GLU A 113 7.02 8.69 -12.70
N GLY A 114 7.09 9.80 -11.94
CA GLY A 114 6.16 10.92 -12.15
C GLY A 114 4.72 10.49 -11.90
N LYS A 115 3.87 10.58 -12.94
CA LYS A 115 2.46 10.13 -12.93
C LYS A 115 2.27 8.74 -13.55
N ASP A 116 3.28 8.25 -14.26
CA ASP A 116 3.20 7.00 -15.00
C ASP A 116 3.54 5.83 -14.09
N ILE A 117 3.03 4.66 -14.45
CA ILE A 117 3.40 3.41 -13.78
C ILE A 117 3.94 2.38 -14.76
N PHE A 118 4.82 1.54 -14.24
CA PHE A 118 5.39 0.38 -14.92
C PHE A 118 5.09 -0.87 -14.10
N VAL A 119 4.52 -1.87 -14.77
CA VAL A 119 4.07 -3.13 -14.17
C VAL A 119 4.45 -4.30 -15.09
N ASP A 120 4.46 -5.52 -14.57
CA ASP A 120 4.53 -6.71 -15.44
C ASP A 120 3.15 -7.04 -16.04
N GLU A 121 3.13 -7.95 -17.02
CA GLU A 121 1.88 -8.35 -17.70
C GLU A 121 0.86 -8.95 -16.72
N ASN A 122 1.29 -9.75 -15.74
CA ASN A 122 0.39 -10.35 -14.74
C ASN A 122 -0.29 -9.27 -13.88
N THR A 123 0.48 -8.27 -13.43
CA THR A 123 -0.03 -7.15 -12.65
C THR A 123 -0.96 -6.29 -13.49
N PHE A 124 -0.64 -6.06 -14.77
CA PHE A 124 -1.53 -5.36 -15.69
C PHE A 124 -2.88 -6.08 -15.83
N GLU A 125 -2.87 -7.38 -16.11
CA GLU A 125 -4.08 -8.18 -16.21
C GLU A 125 -4.89 -8.19 -14.90
N ALA A 126 -4.21 -8.25 -13.75
CA ALA A 126 -4.86 -8.18 -12.45
C ALA A 126 -5.55 -6.83 -12.25
N LEU A 127 -4.88 -5.72 -12.58
CA LEU A 127 -5.44 -4.38 -12.50
C LEU A 127 -6.69 -4.23 -13.38
N VAL A 128 -6.68 -4.75 -14.60
CA VAL A 128 -7.84 -4.77 -15.50
C VAL A 128 -9.00 -5.59 -14.90
N LYS A 129 -8.72 -6.79 -14.37
CA LYS A 129 -9.76 -7.61 -13.73
C LYS A 129 -10.36 -6.92 -12.51
N ILE A 130 -9.53 -6.25 -11.71
CA ILE A 130 -9.98 -5.52 -10.52
C ILE A 130 -10.80 -4.29 -10.91
N SER A 131 -10.39 -3.51 -11.91
CA SER A 131 -11.17 -2.35 -12.39
C SER A 131 -12.53 -2.78 -12.92
N MET A 132 -12.58 -3.83 -13.74
CA MET A 132 -13.85 -4.41 -14.21
C MET A 132 -14.73 -4.89 -13.05
N ALA A 133 -14.16 -5.52 -12.02
CA ALA A 133 -14.93 -6.04 -10.89
C ALA A 133 -15.46 -4.94 -9.95
N ILE A 134 -14.73 -3.83 -9.80
CA ILE A 134 -15.08 -2.73 -8.87
C ILE A 134 -15.92 -1.66 -9.56
N LEU A 135 -15.57 -1.29 -10.80
CA LEU A 135 -16.13 -0.16 -11.53
C LEU A 135 -17.02 -0.58 -12.70
N GLY A 136 -16.92 -1.83 -13.17
CA GLY A 136 -17.65 -2.32 -14.34
C GLY A 136 -17.00 -1.97 -15.69
N GLU A 137 -15.84 -1.32 -15.67
CA GLU A 137 -15.13 -0.88 -16.87
C GLU A 137 -13.60 -1.01 -16.73
N ASN A 138 -12.89 -1.07 -17.87
CA ASN A 138 -11.44 -1.12 -17.90
C ASN A 138 -10.87 0.29 -17.80
N LEU A 139 -10.41 0.65 -16.59
CA LEU A 139 -9.76 1.94 -16.30
C LEU A 139 -8.45 2.19 -17.07
N PHE A 140 -7.85 1.17 -17.70
CA PHE A 140 -6.49 1.24 -18.28
C PHE A 140 -6.46 1.09 -19.81
N GLU A 141 -7.62 1.17 -20.46
CA GLU A 141 -7.78 1.23 -21.92
C GLU A 141 -7.77 2.68 -22.46
#